data_AF-A0A7W0VZ98-F1
#
_entry.id   AF-A0A7W0VZ98-F1
#
_cell.length_a   1.000
_cell.length_b   1.000
_cell.length_c   1.000
_cell.angle_alpha   90.00
_cell.angle_beta   90.00
_cell.angle_gamma   90.00
#
_symmetry.space_group_name_H-M   'P 1'
#
loop_
_entity.id
_entity.type
_entity.pdbx_description
1 polymer ?
#
loop_
_entity_poly.entity_id
_entity_poly.type
_entity_poly.pdbx_seq_one_letter_code
_entity_poly.pdbx_strand_id
1 'polypeptide(L)'
;MRLLLALVVICGTAEARSWSDLVGDYTGKLAWTGCTAPGAKSATLSVDATDGALAIDLAPAGGGLVAMSLVESDRGKLSAQQGDVTLAITPGRPNTIALAIDLTSGCAIRGTLVRAITKVPACDRLVGAGRIAQKCTKLPVPIAPIASKVWKARDAAACATRAEAIETQVIDAGCLPVEDPLASTLGLQCRQLISEAEKLKRCPSAPPEMVMAANRIITIAQPAADGTSRAVVEASCREGHDMVVELAARVRCPL
;
A
#
# COMPACT_ATOMS: atom_id res chain seq x y z
N MET A 1 -11.90 -52.86 3.16
CA MET A 1 -11.90 -51.52 3.80
C MET A 1 -10.70 -50.75 3.26
N ARG A 2 -10.89 -49.87 2.28
CA ARG A 2 -9.80 -49.10 1.64
C ARG A 2 -9.72 -47.73 2.32
N LEU A 3 -8.57 -47.43 2.93
CA LEU A 3 -8.23 -46.07 3.40
C LEU A 3 -8.00 -45.18 2.17
N LEU A 4 -8.76 -44.10 2.06
CA LEU A 4 -8.48 -42.97 1.17
C LEU A 4 -7.73 -41.92 1.98
N LEU A 5 -6.42 -41.81 1.75
CA LEU A 5 -5.63 -40.64 2.14
C LEU A 5 -6.06 -39.46 1.26
N ALA A 6 -6.72 -38.47 1.85
CA ALA A 6 -6.92 -37.17 1.23
C ALA A 6 -5.62 -36.36 1.36
N LEU A 7 -4.89 -36.21 0.25
CA LEU A 7 -3.79 -35.25 0.13
C LEU A 7 -4.41 -33.84 0.14
N VAL A 8 -4.31 -33.13 1.26
CA VAL A 8 -4.56 -31.69 1.29
C VAL A 8 -3.34 -31.01 0.68
N VAL A 9 -3.43 -30.68 -0.61
CA VAL A 9 -2.48 -29.78 -1.25
C VAL A 9 -2.78 -28.37 -0.71
N ILE A 10 -1.96 -27.91 0.22
CA ILE A 10 -1.94 -26.51 0.64
C ILE A 10 -1.37 -25.72 -0.55
N CYS A 11 -2.24 -25.27 -1.44
CA CYS A 11 -1.90 -24.20 -2.37
C CYS A 11 -1.55 -22.98 -1.52
N GLY A 12 -0.26 -22.65 -1.43
CA GLY A 12 0.19 -21.40 -0.82
C GLY A 12 -0.52 -20.24 -1.50
N THR A 13 -1.34 -19.52 -0.74
CA THR A 13 -1.86 -18.23 -1.15
C THR A 13 -0.67 -17.35 -1.47
N ALA A 14 -0.58 -16.83 -2.69
CA ALA A 14 0.36 -15.76 -2.99
C ALA A 14 0.00 -14.59 -2.06
N GLU A 15 0.73 -14.44 -0.97
CA GLU A 15 0.55 -13.32 -0.04
C GLU A 15 0.58 -12.03 -0.87
N ALA A 16 -0.41 -11.17 -0.68
CA ALA A 16 -0.43 -9.85 -1.28
C ALA A 16 0.87 -9.15 -0.89
N ARG A 17 1.69 -8.76 -1.88
CA ARG A 17 2.92 -8.02 -1.63
C ARG A 17 2.56 -6.70 -0.98
N SER A 18 3.25 -6.33 0.10
CA SER A 18 3.07 -5.00 0.67
C SER A 18 3.84 -3.95 -0.13
N TRP A 19 3.42 -2.69 -0.06
CA TRP A 19 4.13 -1.57 -0.69
C TRP A 19 5.59 -1.44 -0.25
N SER A 20 5.90 -1.79 1.00
CA SER A 20 7.28 -1.81 1.51
C SER A 20 8.15 -2.81 0.76
N ASP A 21 7.57 -3.89 0.23
CA ASP A 21 8.29 -4.87 -0.59
C ASP A 21 8.58 -4.35 -1.99
N LEU A 22 8.00 -3.22 -2.40
CA LEU A 22 8.23 -2.58 -3.70
C LEU A 22 9.17 -1.37 -3.60
N VAL A 23 9.13 -0.62 -2.49
CA VAL A 23 9.97 0.57 -2.28
C VAL A 23 11.46 0.22 -2.14
N GLY A 24 12.34 1.05 -2.70
CA GLY A 24 13.78 0.93 -2.61
C GLY A 24 14.52 1.23 -3.92
N ASP A 25 15.83 1.06 -3.90
CA ASP A 25 16.70 1.33 -5.05
C ASP A 25 16.97 0.04 -5.84
N TYR A 26 16.65 0.07 -7.13
CA TYR A 26 16.76 -1.06 -8.04
C TYR A 26 17.86 -0.83 -9.06
N THR A 27 18.84 -1.72 -9.11
CA THR A 27 19.97 -1.63 -10.04
C THR A 27 19.89 -2.73 -11.08
N GLY A 28 20.19 -2.40 -12.35
CA GLY A 28 20.28 -3.40 -13.40
C GLY A 28 20.65 -2.83 -14.76
N LYS A 29 20.85 -3.72 -15.72
CA LYS A 29 21.15 -3.37 -17.11
C LYS A 29 19.89 -2.91 -17.82
N LEU A 30 20.05 -1.91 -18.69
CA LEU A 30 19.00 -1.37 -19.53
C LEU A 30 19.37 -1.59 -21.00
N ALA A 31 18.44 -2.18 -21.76
CA ALA A 31 18.51 -2.34 -23.19
C ALA A 31 17.72 -1.21 -23.84
N TRP A 32 18.42 -0.34 -24.57
CA TRP A 32 17.85 0.74 -25.37
C TRP A 32 17.77 0.27 -26.83
N THR A 33 16.57 0.33 -27.41
CA THR A 33 16.31 -0.13 -28.79
C THR A 33 15.49 0.93 -29.52
N GLY A 34 15.86 1.24 -30.77
CA GLY A 34 15.15 2.26 -31.56
C GLY A 34 15.37 3.70 -31.07
N CYS A 35 16.38 3.93 -30.23
CA CYS A 35 16.62 5.23 -29.60
C CYS A 35 17.79 5.96 -30.27
N THR A 36 17.59 7.25 -30.57
CA THR A 36 18.65 8.15 -31.02
C THR A 36 19.40 8.81 -29.87
N ALA A 37 18.76 8.90 -28.69
CA ALA A 37 19.36 9.45 -27.49
C ALA A 37 20.35 8.46 -26.84
N PRO A 38 21.48 8.94 -26.29
CA PRO A 38 22.38 8.12 -25.50
C PRO A 38 21.71 7.75 -24.17
N GLY A 39 21.38 6.47 -24.02
CA GLY A 39 20.87 5.90 -22.79
C GLY A 39 21.94 5.24 -21.94
N ALA A 40 21.73 5.18 -20.63
CA ALA A 40 22.59 4.43 -19.74
C ALA A 40 22.45 2.91 -19.99
N LYS A 41 23.58 2.20 -20.10
CA LYS A 41 23.59 0.72 -20.23
C LYS A 41 23.21 0.01 -18.93
N SER A 42 23.27 0.72 -17.81
CA SER A 42 22.90 0.28 -16.48
C SER A 42 22.48 1.49 -15.68
N ALA A 43 21.48 1.34 -14.80
CA ALA A 43 21.01 2.42 -13.95
C ALA A 43 20.59 1.87 -12.58
N THR A 44 20.57 2.77 -11.59
CA THR A 44 19.91 2.56 -10.31
C THR A 44 18.68 3.45 -10.28
N LEU A 45 17.49 2.87 -10.26
CA LEU A 45 16.21 3.57 -10.25
C LEU A 45 15.58 3.44 -8.86
N SER A 46 15.17 4.55 -8.26
CA SER A 46 14.52 4.54 -6.96
C SER A 46 13.01 4.48 -7.10
N VAL A 47 12.38 3.50 -6.45
CA VAL A 47 10.92 3.46 -6.26
C VAL A 47 10.62 3.94 -4.86
N ASP A 48 9.77 4.97 -4.74
CA ASP A 48 9.48 5.66 -3.50
C ASP A 48 7.99 5.89 -3.32
N ALA A 49 7.51 5.79 -2.08
CA ALA A 49 6.17 6.21 -1.72
C ALA A 49 6.23 7.51 -0.89
N THR A 50 5.43 8.48 -1.27
CA THR A 50 5.34 9.80 -0.63
C THR A 50 3.87 10.21 -0.60
N ASP A 51 3.33 10.45 0.60
CA ASP A 51 2.02 11.09 0.83
C ASP A 51 0.82 10.49 0.07
N GLY A 52 0.84 9.18 -0.18
CA GLY A 52 -0.23 8.45 -0.87
C GLY A 52 0.04 8.19 -2.36
N ALA A 53 1.19 8.61 -2.88
CA ALA A 53 1.61 8.34 -4.24
C ALA A 53 2.85 7.44 -4.26
N LEU A 54 2.94 6.57 -5.25
CA LEU A 54 4.15 5.83 -5.58
C LEU A 54 4.79 6.47 -6.80
N ALA A 55 6.11 6.61 -6.83
CA ALA A 55 6.84 7.13 -7.98
C ALA A 55 8.13 6.34 -8.21
N ILE A 56 8.59 6.33 -9.46
CA ILE A 56 9.93 5.85 -9.83
C ILE A 56 10.73 6.98 -10.47
N ASP A 57 11.98 7.16 -10.02
CA ASP A 57 12.91 8.09 -10.67
C ASP A 57 13.61 7.40 -11.85
N LEU A 58 13.30 7.88 -13.06
CA LEU A 58 13.89 7.39 -14.30
C LEU A 58 15.07 8.23 -14.80
N ALA A 59 15.38 9.37 -14.16
CA ALA A 59 16.46 10.24 -14.60
C ALA A 59 17.82 9.51 -14.74
N PRO A 60 18.19 8.56 -13.85
CA PRO A 60 19.43 7.80 -14.00
C PRO A 60 19.50 6.90 -15.24
N ALA A 61 18.36 6.58 -15.88
CA ALA A 61 18.36 5.86 -17.15
C ALA A 61 18.88 6.74 -18.31
N GLY A 62 18.74 8.06 -18.21
CA GLY A 62 19.13 9.02 -19.23
C GLY A 62 18.01 9.34 -20.23
N GLY A 63 18.36 9.89 -21.39
CA GLY A 63 17.39 10.22 -22.44
C GLY A 63 16.38 11.32 -22.09
N GLY A 64 16.64 12.13 -21.06
CA GLY A 64 15.72 13.17 -20.59
C GLY A 64 14.50 12.66 -19.81
N LEU A 65 14.51 11.38 -19.42
CA LEU A 65 13.46 10.80 -18.59
C LEU A 65 13.44 11.45 -17.20
N VAL A 66 12.25 11.53 -16.61
CA VAL A 66 11.99 12.14 -15.30
C VAL A 66 11.28 11.17 -14.38
N ALA A 67 11.14 11.53 -13.11
CA ALA A 67 10.34 10.74 -12.18
C ALA A 67 8.88 10.67 -12.64
N MET A 68 8.28 9.47 -12.55
CA MET A 68 6.91 9.20 -12.96
C MET A 68 6.10 8.63 -11.79
N SER A 69 4.88 9.15 -11.62
CA SER A 69 3.91 8.59 -10.67
C SER A 69 3.33 7.29 -11.19
N LEU A 70 3.42 6.25 -10.37
CA LEU A 70 2.96 4.91 -10.66
C LEU A 70 1.53 4.72 -10.14
N VAL A 71 0.71 4.09 -10.97
CA VAL A 71 -0.60 3.58 -10.60
C VAL A 71 -0.62 2.07 -10.73
N GLU A 72 -1.31 1.40 -9.81
CA GLU A 72 -1.60 -0.01 -9.98
C GLU A 72 -2.59 -0.19 -11.13
N SER A 73 -2.29 -1.13 -12.02
CA SER A 73 -3.10 -1.42 -13.21
C SER A 73 -3.84 -2.74 -13.01
N ASP A 74 -3.15 -3.86 -13.24
CA ASP A 74 -3.70 -5.21 -13.15
C ASP A 74 -2.78 -6.15 -12.36
N ARG A 75 -3.35 -6.91 -11.42
CA ARG A 75 -2.69 -8.04 -10.74
C ARG A 75 -1.29 -7.69 -10.17
N GLY A 76 -1.16 -6.55 -9.49
CA GLY A 76 0.10 -6.09 -8.91
C GLY A 76 1.11 -5.49 -9.90
N LYS A 77 0.71 -5.25 -11.16
CA LYS A 77 1.53 -4.48 -12.12
C LYS A 77 1.36 -2.99 -11.91
N LEU A 78 2.46 -2.27 -11.96
CA LEU A 78 2.45 -0.82 -11.88
C LEU A 78 2.67 -0.24 -13.26
N SER A 79 1.99 0.86 -13.56
CA SER A 79 2.12 1.56 -14.83
C SER A 79 2.15 3.06 -14.61
N ALA A 80 2.71 3.80 -15.56
CA ALA A 80 2.64 5.24 -15.60
C ALA A 80 2.60 5.71 -17.05
N GLN A 81 1.98 6.86 -17.29
CA GLN A 81 2.00 7.51 -18.59
C GLN A 81 2.18 9.01 -18.39
N GLN A 82 3.13 9.60 -19.11
CA GLN A 82 3.37 11.04 -19.08
C GLN A 82 3.84 11.49 -20.46
N GLY A 83 3.04 12.32 -21.12
CA GLY A 83 3.35 12.78 -22.48
C GLY A 83 3.49 11.61 -23.45
N ASP A 84 4.65 11.49 -24.07
CA ASP A 84 4.99 10.43 -25.02
C ASP A 84 5.60 9.17 -24.38
N VAL A 85 5.77 9.15 -23.06
CA VAL A 85 6.39 8.05 -22.32
C VAL A 85 5.32 7.18 -21.67
N THR A 86 5.35 5.89 -21.99
CA THR A 86 4.56 4.85 -21.32
C THR A 86 5.50 3.92 -20.54
N LEU A 87 5.20 3.69 -19.27
CA LEU A 87 5.99 2.87 -18.37
C LEU A 87 5.13 1.73 -17.84
N ALA A 88 5.71 0.53 -17.81
CA ALA A 88 5.18 -0.63 -17.12
C ALA A 88 6.26 -1.27 -16.25
N ILE A 89 5.89 -1.61 -15.02
CA ILE A 89 6.70 -2.35 -14.05
C ILE A 89 5.96 -3.63 -13.71
N THR A 90 6.59 -4.76 -13.98
CA THR A 90 6.08 -6.08 -13.59
C THR A 90 6.95 -6.64 -12.48
N PRO A 91 6.42 -6.79 -11.25
CA PRO A 91 7.18 -7.44 -10.19
C PRO A 91 7.48 -8.91 -10.54
N GLY A 92 8.75 -9.32 -10.35
CA GLY A 92 9.25 -10.65 -10.73
C GLY A 92 9.42 -11.57 -9.51
N ARG A 93 10.62 -12.17 -9.37
CA ARG A 93 11.06 -12.82 -8.11
C ARG A 93 11.14 -11.78 -6.99
N PRO A 94 11.17 -12.18 -5.70
CA PRO A 94 11.12 -11.30 -4.54
C PRO A 94 11.68 -9.89 -4.77
N ASN A 95 12.95 -9.61 -4.74
CA ASN A 95 13.52 -8.27 -4.87
C ASN A 95 13.78 -7.81 -6.32
N THR A 96 12.95 -8.22 -7.29
CA THR A 96 13.19 -7.94 -8.71
C THR A 96 11.98 -7.35 -9.40
N ILE A 97 12.23 -6.44 -10.34
CA ILE A 97 11.22 -5.84 -11.21
C ILE A 97 11.67 -5.94 -12.67
N ALA A 98 10.74 -6.23 -13.56
CA ALA A 98 10.91 -6.02 -14.99
C ALA A 98 10.39 -4.63 -15.36
N LEU A 99 11.25 -3.82 -15.99
CA LEU A 99 10.98 -2.47 -16.45
C LEU A 99 10.76 -2.48 -17.96
N ALA A 100 9.67 -1.85 -18.40
CA ALA A 100 9.41 -1.57 -19.79
C ALA A 100 8.97 -0.13 -19.98
N ILE A 101 9.72 0.63 -20.80
CA ILE A 101 9.40 2.01 -21.16
C ILE A 101 9.30 2.09 -22.68
N ASP A 102 8.20 2.64 -23.18
CA ASP A 102 7.93 2.84 -24.59
C ASP A 102 7.68 4.33 -24.87
N LEU A 103 8.36 4.85 -25.88
CA LEU A 103 8.20 6.22 -26.36
C LEU A 103 7.46 6.20 -27.70
N THR A 104 6.62 7.21 -27.95
CA THR A 104 5.89 7.33 -29.23
C THR A 104 6.81 7.42 -30.46
N SER A 105 8.07 7.83 -30.27
CA SER A 105 9.11 7.85 -31.30
C SER A 105 9.55 6.47 -31.79
N GLY A 106 9.11 5.38 -31.14
CA GLY A 106 9.55 4.01 -31.40
C GLY A 106 10.78 3.60 -30.59
N CYS A 107 11.32 4.49 -29.75
CA CYS A 107 12.35 4.14 -28.77
C CYS A 107 11.73 3.31 -27.63
N ALA A 108 12.41 2.23 -27.27
CA ALA A 108 12.00 1.33 -26.21
C ALA A 108 13.18 1.04 -25.27
N ILE A 109 12.88 0.97 -23.97
CA ILE A 109 13.84 0.65 -22.92
C ILE A 109 13.29 -0.55 -22.17
N ARG A 110 14.13 -1.58 -21.99
CA ARG A 110 13.76 -2.81 -21.27
C ARG A 110 14.87 -3.20 -20.30
N GLY A 111 14.51 -3.73 -19.15
CA GLY A 111 15.50 -4.23 -18.20
C GLY A 111 14.90 -5.03 -17.06
N THR A 112 15.72 -5.89 -16.46
CA THR A 112 15.40 -6.51 -15.17
C THR A 112 16.27 -5.86 -14.12
N LEU A 113 15.64 -5.25 -13.12
CA LEU A 113 16.31 -4.53 -12.06
C LEU A 113 16.17 -5.30 -10.75
N VAL A 114 17.21 -5.23 -9.93
CA VAL A 114 17.34 -5.97 -8.67
C VAL A 114 17.53 -4.98 -7.53
N ARG A 115 16.70 -5.07 -6.50
CA ARG A 115 16.89 -4.32 -5.26
C ARG A 115 17.92 -5.03 -4.38
N ALA A 116 18.81 -4.24 -3.79
CA ALA A 116 19.71 -4.74 -2.75
C ALA A 116 18.90 -5.24 -1.56
N ILE A 117 19.17 -6.47 -1.12
CA ILE A 117 18.51 -7.08 0.03
C ILE A 117 19.52 -7.63 1.02
N THR A 118 19.07 -7.75 2.26
CA THR A 118 19.82 -8.28 3.40
C THR A 118 19.71 -9.78 3.55
N LYS A 119 18.87 -10.42 2.71
CA LYS A 119 18.55 -11.86 2.74
C LYS A 119 17.74 -12.28 3.96
N VAL A 120 17.21 -11.32 4.72
CA VAL A 120 16.25 -11.54 5.80
C VAL A 120 14.97 -10.80 5.40
N PRO A 121 13.96 -11.47 4.80
CA PRO A 121 12.81 -10.81 4.19
C PRO A 121 12.09 -9.82 5.11
N ALA A 122 11.90 -10.19 6.39
CA ALA A 122 11.28 -9.31 7.38
C ALA A 122 12.07 -8.01 7.61
N CYS A 123 13.40 -8.06 7.52
CA CYS A 123 14.23 -6.86 7.67
C CYS A 123 14.29 -6.05 6.37
N ASP A 124 14.18 -6.69 5.20
CA ASP A 124 14.00 -5.99 3.94
C ASP A 124 12.67 -5.22 3.92
N ARG A 125 11.59 -5.83 4.42
CA ARG A 125 10.29 -5.17 4.64
C ARG A 125 10.41 -3.97 5.57
N LEU A 126 11.12 -4.13 6.69
CA LEU A 126 11.40 -3.03 7.64
C LEU A 126 12.11 -1.86 6.96
N VAL A 127 13.11 -2.10 6.11
CA VAL A 127 13.79 -1.02 5.35
C VAL A 127 12.83 -0.28 4.44
N GLY A 128 12.01 -1.02 3.69
CA GLY A 128 10.98 -0.44 2.83
C GLY A 128 10.03 0.45 3.62
N ALA A 129 9.47 -0.07 4.71
CA ALA A 129 8.58 0.66 5.62
C ALA A 129 9.25 1.92 6.20
N GLY A 130 10.50 1.80 6.66
CA GLY A 130 11.27 2.94 7.17
C GLY A 130 11.54 4.01 6.13
N ARG A 131 11.72 3.63 4.85
CA ARG A 131 11.92 4.57 3.74
C ARG A 131 10.62 5.30 3.40
N ILE A 132 9.49 4.61 3.39
CA ILE A 132 8.15 5.21 3.23
C ILE A 132 7.93 6.25 4.34
N ALA A 133 8.19 5.86 5.59
CA ALA A 133 8.00 6.76 6.74
C ALA A 133 8.89 8.01 6.67
N GLN A 134 10.15 7.87 6.24
CA GLN A 134 11.04 9.03 6.07
C GLN A 134 10.55 10.03 5.02
N LYS A 135 9.86 9.56 3.99
CA LYS A 135 9.33 10.40 2.91
C LYS A 135 7.92 10.91 3.18
N CYS A 136 7.22 10.36 4.18
CA CYS A 136 5.90 10.82 4.51
C CYS A 136 5.92 12.12 5.31
N THR A 137 5.35 13.18 4.75
CA THR A 137 5.27 14.50 5.39
C THR A 137 4.13 14.59 6.39
N LYS A 138 3.15 13.67 6.30
CA LYS A 138 1.97 13.61 7.17
C LYS A 138 2.22 12.91 8.51
N LEU A 139 3.39 12.29 8.71
CA LEU A 139 3.71 11.69 9.99
C LEU A 139 3.99 12.76 11.06
N PRO A 140 3.42 12.64 12.27
CA PRO A 140 3.63 13.62 13.33
C PRO A 140 5.06 13.58 13.89
N VAL A 141 5.72 12.42 13.82
CA VAL A 141 7.08 12.22 14.29
C VAL A 141 7.90 11.60 13.16
N PRO A 142 8.99 12.25 12.71
CA PRO A 142 9.89 11.68 11.72
C PRO A 142 10.53 10.40 12.23
N ILE A 143 10.49 9.35 11.41
CA ILE A 143 11.15 8.08 11.73
C ILE A 143 12.60 8.15 11.28
N ALA A 144 13.53 7.92 12.20
CA ALA A 144 14.95 7.91 11.90
C ALA A 144 15.31 6.84 10.85
N PRO A 145 16.34 7.08 10.01
CA PRO A 145 16.80 6.11 9.03
C PRO A 145 17.12 4.75 9.64
N ILE A 146 16.56 3.70 9.04
CA ILE A 146 16.84 2.33 9.45
C ILE A 146 18.19 1.93 8.88
N ALA A 147 19.25 2.22 9.64
CA ALA A 147 20.60 1.86 9.26
C ALA A 147 20.82 0.35 9.40
N SER A 148 21.28 -0.28 8.33
CA SER A 148 21.83 -1.64 8.35
C SER A 148 23.30 -1.57 8.77
N LYS A 149 23.74 -2.51 9.62
CA LYS A 149 25.16 -2.91 9.57
C LYS A 149 25.39 -4.38 9.30
N VAL A 150 24.62 -5.31 9.88
CA VAL A 150 24.49 -6.71 9.41
C VAL A 150 23.25 -7.30 10.07
N TRP A 151 22.24 -7.74 9.31
CA TRP A 151 21.11 -8.51 9.86
C TRP A 151 21.36 -10.01 9.78
N LYS A 152 20.87 -10.73 10.78
CA LYS A 152 20.95 -12.18 10.91
C LYS A 152 19.53 -12.75 10.97
N ALA A 153 19.40 -14.05 10.70
CA ALA A 153 18.10 -14.73 10.74
C ALA A 153 17.36 -14.56 12.08
N ARG A 154 18.09 -14.49 13.20
CA ARG A 154 17.51 -14.26 14.54
C ARG A 154 16.83 -12.90 14.70
N ASP A 155 17.15 -11.93 13.84
CA ASP A 155 16.59 -10.58 13.90
C ASP A 155 15.22 -10.51 13.20
N ALA A 156 14.82 -11.56 12.47
CA ALA A 156 13.62 -11.57 11.63
C ALA A 156 12.33 -11.22 12.40
N ALA A 157 12.13 -11.77 13.59
CA ALA A 157 10.94 -11.50 14.40
C ALA A 157 10.88 -10.02 14.83
N ALA A 158 12.00 -9.47 15.32
CA ALA A 158 12.08 -8.07 15.71
C ALA A 158 11.88 -7.12 14.51
N CYS A 159 12.43 -7.48 13.35
CA CYS A 159 12.22 -6.76 12.11
C CYS A 159 10.76 -6.77 11.68
N ALA A 160 10.09 -7.93 11.74
CA ALA A 160 8.68 -8.09 11.36
C ALA A 160 7.77 -7.22 12.23
N THR A 161 7.88 -7.33 13.56
CA THR A 161 7.09 -6.53 14.50
C THR A 161 7.31 -5.03 14.29
N ARG A 162 8.56 -4.60 14.07
CA ARG A 162 8.85 -3.19 13.84
C ARG A 162 8.36 -2.70 12.48
N ALA A 163 8.43 -3.55 11.44
CA ALA A 163 7.93 -3.21 10.11
C ALA A 163 6.42 -3.00 10.15
N GLU A 164 5.68 -3.92 10.77
CA GLU A 164 4.23 -3.82 10.97
C GLU A 164 3.83 -2.55 11.73
N ALA A 165 4.55 -2.22 12.81
CA ALA A 165 4.30 -1.00 13.57
C ALA A 165 4.52 0.29 12.76
N ILE A 166 5.53 0.31 11.88
CA ILE A 166 5.78 1.46 10.99
C ILE A 166 4.73 1.52 9.89
N GLU A 167 4.40 0.37 9.28
CA GLU A 167 3.39 0.26 8.23
C GLU A 167 2.03 0.76 8.71
N THR A 168 1.61 0.38 9.91
CA THR A 168 0.38 0.87 10.53
C THR A 168 0.39 2.40 10.62
N GLN A 169 1.48 3.00 11.13
CA GLN A 169 1.61 4.45 11.23
C GLN A 169 1.55 5.17 9.88
N VAL A 170 2.21 4.64 8.85
CA VAL A 170 2.20 5.27 7.52
C VAL A 170 0.87 5.06 6.80
N ILE A 171 0.15 3.97 7.07
CA ILE A 171 -1.22 3.76 6.58
C ILE A 171 -2.17 4.76 7.25
N ASP A 172 -2.12 4.88 8.57
CA ASP A 172 -2.97 5.79 9.34
C ASP A 172 -2.77 7.25 8.95
N ALA A 173 -1.51 7.64 8.68
CA ALA A 173 -1.17 8.96 8.19
C ALA A 173 -1.47 9.18 6.70
N GLY A 174 -1.92 8.15 5.96
CA GLY A 174 -2.25 8.26 4.53
C GLY A 174 -1.04 8.51 3.64
N CYS A 175 0.08 7.85 3.94
CA CYS A 175 1.34 7.95 3.22
C CYS A 175 1.48 6.91 2.09
N LEU A 176 0.67 5.86 2.12
CA LEU A 176 0.71 4.78 1.13
C LEU A 176 -0.37 4.93 0.06
N PRO A 177 -0.09 4.55 -1.19
CA PRO A 177 -1.12 4.42 -2.19
C PRO A 177 -2.13 3.40 -1.71
N VAL A 178 -3.39 3.67 -1.97
CA VAL A 178 -4.44 2.75 -1.58
C VAL A 178 -4.55 1.73 -2.71
N GLU A 179 -4.29 0.46 -2.42
CA GLU A 179 -4.32 -0.66 -3.39
C GLU A 179 -5.70 -0.83 -4.07
N ASP A 180 -6.73 -0.15 -3.54
CA ASP A 180 -8.03 -0.03 -4.17
C ASP A 180 -8.67 1.31 -3.75
N PRO A 181 -9.02 2.23 -4.68
CA PRO A 181 -9.74 3.45 -4.31
C PRO A 181 -11.08 3.17 -3.60
N LEU A 182 -11.66 1.96 -3.78
CA LEU A 182 -12.79 1.50 -2.96
C LEU A 182 -12.33 1.21 -1.53
N ALA A 183 -11.20 0.54 -1.30
CA ALA A 183 -10.71 0.25 0.04
C ALA A 183 -10.37 1.51 0.88
N SER A 184 -9.95 2.63 0.27
CA SER A 184 -9.71 3.88 1.01
C SER A 184 -10.98 4.65 1.28
N THR A 185 -11.91 4.71 0.32
CA THR A 185 -13.22 5.29 0.57
C THR A 185 -13.96 4.50 1.65
N LEU A 186 -13.80 3.18 1.70
CA LEU A 186 -14.42 2.30 2.70
C LEU A 186 -13.79 2.47 4.10
N GLY A 187 -12.46 2.50 4.22
CA GLY A 187 -11.80 2.79 5.50
C GLY A 187 -12.08 4.21 6.00
N LEU A 188 -12.27 5.17 5.10
CA LEU A 188 -12.77 6.51 5.44
C LEU A 188 -14.25 6.49 5.83
N GLN A 189 -15.10 5.72 5.15
CA GLN A 189 -16.53 5.57 5.47
C GLN A 189 -16.75 4.92 6.83
N CYS A 190 -16.01 3.86 7.19
CA CYS A 190 -16.11 3.27 8.52
C CYS A 190 -15.62 4.24 9.62
N ARG A 191 -14.55 5.02 9.36
CA ARG A 191 -14.10 6.06 10.30
C ARG A 191 -15.07 7.24 10.42
N GLN A 192 -15.69 7.63 9.32
CA GLN A 192 -16.76 8.62 9.30
C GLN A 192 -17.99 8.13 10.08
N LEU A 193 -18.40 6.88 9.87
CA LEU A 193 -19.47 6.23 10.62
C LEU A 193 -19.20 6.21 12.12
N ILE A 194 -17.98 5.86 12.55
CA ILE A 194 -17.58 5.90 13.97
C ILE A 194 -17.71 7.32 14.52
N SER A 195 -17.26 8.33 13.76
CA SER A 195 -17.36 9.74 14.15
C SER A 195 -18.82 10.19 14.31
N GLU A 196 -19.68 9.84 13.37
CA GLU A 196 -21.12 10.17 13.39
C GLU A 196 -21.85 9.44 14.52
N ALA A 197 -21.54 8.17 14.76
CA ALA A 197 -22.07 7.42 15.90
C ALA A 197 -21.64 8.03 17.25
N GLU A 198 -20.39 8.49 17.37
CA GLU A 198 -19.92 9.22 18.56
C GLU A 198 -20.60 10.59 18.73
N LYS A 199 -20.96 11.27 17.63
CA LYS A 199 -21.80 12.49 17.71
C LYS A 199 -23.22 12.17 18.16
N LEU A 200 -23.83 11.12 17.63
CA LEU A 200 -25.17 10.67 18.03
C LEU A 200 -25.23 10.30 19.53
N LYS A 201 -24.20 9.63 20.07
CA LYS A 201 -24.07 9.33 21.50
C LYS A 201 -24.06 10.57 22.41
N ARG A 202 -23.50 11.67 21.91
CA ARG A 202 -23.39 12.94 22.64
C ARG A 202 -24.63 13.82 22.49
N CYS A 203 -25.61 13.38 21.72
CA CYS A 203 -26.81 14.17 21.49
C CYS A 203 -27.72 14.18 22.72
N PRO A 204 -28.07 15.36 23.28
CA PRO A 204 -28.92 15.44 24.47
C PRO A 204 -30.32 14.87 24.29
N SER A 205 -30.80 14.82 23.04
CA SER A 205 -32.11 14.28 22.66
C SER A 205 -32.08 12.79 22.30
N ALA A 206 -30.91 12.13 22.31
CA ALA A 206 -30.81 10.72 21.99
C ALA A 206 -31.27 9.86 23.18
N PRO A 207 -32.28 8.99 22.99
CA PRO A 207 -32.72 8.09 24.05
C PRO A 207 -31.71 6.93 24.24
N PRO A 208 -31.73 6.25 25.40
CA PRO A 208 -30.73 5.24 25.76
C PRO A 208 -30.55 4.12 24.73
N GLU A 209 -31.62 3.70 24.07
CA GLU A 209 -31.59 2.68 23.02
C GLU A 209 -30.77 3.11 21.78
N MET A 210 -30.77 4.40 21.43
CA MET A 210 -29.97 4.92 20.33
C MET A 210 -28.49 5.01 20.70
N VAL A 211 -28.20 5.34 21.95
CA VAL A 211 -26.82 5.32 22.49
C VAL A 211 -26.26 3.90 22.46
N MET A 212 -27.06 2.90 22.83
CA MET A 212 -26.68 1.49 22.72
C MET A 212 -26.46 1.04 21.27
N ALA A 213 -27.35 1.45 20.35
CA ALA A 213 -27.20 1.16 18.92
C ALA A 213 -25.91 1.77 18.36
N ALA A 214 -25.62 3.03 18.67
CA ALA A 214 -24.38 3.70 18.26
C ALA A 214 -23.13 2.99 18.82
N ASN A 215 -23.13 2.57 20.09
CA ASN A 215 -22.03 1.78 20.67
C ASN A 215 -21.82 0.44 19.94
N ARG A 216 -22.90 -0.23 19.55
CA ARG A 216 -22.82 -1.48 18.79
C ARG A 216 -22.22 -1.24 17.39
N ILE A 217 -22.62 -0.17 16.73
CA ILE A 217 -22.09 0.23 15.42
C ILE A 217 -20.58 0.51 15.52
N ILE A 218 -20.14 1.26 16.54
CA ILE A 218 -18.71 1.52 16.79
C ILE A 218 -17.96 0.20 17.01
N THR A 219 -18.50 -0.71 17.83
CA THR A 219 -17.86 -2.00 18.13
C THR A 219 -17.70 -2.87 16.88
N ILE A 220 -18.65 -2.81 15.95
CA ILE A 220 -18.61 -3.56 14.68
C ILE A 220 -17.68 -2.87 13.66
N ALA A 221 -17.64 -1.54 13.64
CA ALA A 221 -16.82 -0.76 12.72
C ALA A 221 -15.36 -0.59 13.19
N GLN A 222 -15.03 -0.87 14.45
CA GLN A 222 -13.65 -0.75 14.97
C GLN A 222 -12.69 -1.73 14.25
N PRO A 223 -12.96 -3.05 14.20
CA PRO A 223 -12.07 -4.01 13.54
C PRO A 223 -11.97 -3.79 12.01
N ALA A 224 -12.96 -3.09 11.45
CA ALA A 224 -13.01 -2.66 10.06
C ALA A 224 -11.99 -1.58 9.73
N ALA A 225 -11.93 -0.56 10.59
CA ALA A 225 -10.92 0.48 10.52
C ALA A 225 -9.52 -0.10 10.71
N ASP A 226 -9.42 -1.19 11.49
CA ASP A 226 -8.16 -1.90 11.78
C ASP A 226 -7.81 -2.98 10.74
N GLY A 227 -8.63 -3.19 9.70
CA GLY A 227 -8.28 -3.97 8.51
C GLY A 227 -8.39 -5.51 8.58
N THR A 228 -9.01 -6.10 9.61
CA THR A 228 -8.93 -7.56 9.87
C THR A 228 -9.97 -8.45 9.16
N SER A 229 -11.00 -7.91 8.47
CA SER A 229 -11.98 -8.73 7.72
C SER A 229 -12.79 -7.97 6.64
N ARG A 230 -12.14 -7.54 5.55
CA ARG A 230 -12.67 -6.58 4.53
C ARG A 230 -14.10 -6.84 4.01
N ALA A 231 -14.43 -8.02 3.46
CA ALA A 231 -15.69 -8.21 2.71
C ALA A 231 -16.98 -8.22 3.55
N VAL A 232 -16.97 -8.83 4.74
CA VAL A 232 -18.15 -8.88 5.64
C VAL A 232 -18.42 -7.51 6.29
N VAL A 233 -17.34 -6.74 6.43
CA VAL A 233 -17.30 -5.45 7.08
C VAL A 233 -17.80 -4.33 6.19
N GLU A 234 -17.58 -4.40 4.88
CA GLU A 234 -18.05 -3.41 3.91
C GLU A 234 -19.57 -3.28 3.88
N ALA A 235 -20.28 -4.40 3.86
CA ALA A 235 -21.74 -4.42 3.97
C ALA A 235 -22.20 -3.83 5.30
N SER A 236 -21.48 -4.15 6.38
CA SER A 236 -21.80 -3.70 7.73
C SER A 236 -21.60 -2.19 7.93
N CYS A 237 -20.54 -1.58 7.36
CA CYS A 237 -20.33 -0.13 7.47
C CYS A 237 -21.34 0.67 6.63
N ARG A 238 -21.75 0.16 5.46
CA ARG A 238 -22.79 0.84 4.66
C ARG A 238 -24.15 0.80 5.34
N GLU A 239 -24.57 -0.39 5.79
CA GLU A 239 -25.82 -0.57 6.52
C GLU A 239 -25.84 0.23 7.84
N GLY A 240 -24.69 0.29 8.53
CA GLY A 240 -24.52 1.10 9.73
C GLY A 240 -24.69 2.60 9.49
N HIS A 241 -24.17 3.14 8.38
CA HIS A 241 -24.30 4.55 8.04
C HIS A 241 -25.76 4.97 7.80
N ASP A 242 -26.50 4.19 7.00
CA ASP A 242 -27.92 4.48 6.75
C ASP A 242 -28.73 4.47 8.06
N MET A 243 -28.40 3.54 8.97
CA MET A 243 -29.00 3.48 10.29
C MET A 243 -28.67 4.69 11.18
N VAL A 244 -27.41 5.16 11.20
CA VAL A 244 -27.01 6.34 11.99
C VAL A 244 -27.68 7.61 11.46
N VAL A 245 -27.74 7.79 10.14
CA VAL A 245 -28.42 8.93 9.51
C VAL A 245 -29.91 8.93 9.82
N GLU A 246 -30.57 7.76 9.75
CA GLU A 246 -31.99 7.63 10.07
C GLU A 246 -32.27 7.94 11.55
N LEU A 247 -31.45 7.40 12.47
CA LEU A 247 -31.58 7.64 13.91
C LEU A 247 -31.39 9.12 14.24
N ALA A 248 -30.36 9.76 13.67
CA ALA A 248 -30.08 11.17 13.88
C ALA A 248 -31.22 12.06 13.37
N ALA A 249 -31.81 11.75 12.21
CA ALA A 249 -32.95 12.47 11.67
C ALA A 249 -34.18 12.39 12.60
N ARG A 250 -34.45 11.23 13.21
CA ARG A 250 -35.58 11.04 14.15
C ARG A 250 -35.46 11.91 15.40
N VAL A 251 -34.25 12.08 15.94
CA VAL A 251 -33.99 12.90 17.13
C VAL A 251 -33.54 14.32 16.83
N ARG A 252 -33.57 14.72 15.55
CA ARG A 252 -33.11 16.03 15.03
C ARG A 252 -31.69 16.36 15.50
N CYS A 253 -30.82 15.36 15.53
CA CYS A 253 -29.42 15.53 15.89
C CYS A 253 -28.59 15.87 14.65
N PRO A 254 -27.79 16.95 14.66
CA PRO A 254 -26.85 17.22 13.58
C PRO A 254 -25.66 16.26 13.66
N LEU A 255 -25.44 15.49 12.59
CA LEU A 255 -24.25 14.64 12.39
C LEU A 255 -23.10 15.43 11.77
#